data_AF-A0A430HTF0-F1
#
_entry.id   AF-A0A430HTF0-F1
#
_cell.length_a   1.000
_cell.length_b   1.000
_cell.length_c   1.000
_cell.angle_alpha   90.00
_cell.angle_beta   90.00
_cell.angle_gamma   90.00
#
_symmetry.space_group_name_H-M   'P 1'
#
loop_
_entity.id
_entity.type
_entity.pdbx_description
1 polymer ?
#
loop_
_entity_poly.entity_id
_entity_poly.type
_entity_poly.pdbx_seq_one_letter_code
_entity_poly.pdbx_strand_id
1 'polypeptide(L)'
;MRTLFAFFCTLLVIVAPATAVDTVNLDEPSALSRVERDNPAHARSINRILRAAPTMTPGHLAQWLKTSFDAQTVSTQLMKTSDPPQARLSFMLGNTQYKATVTLVSAGAMRVPTG
;
A
#
# COMPACT_ATOMS: atom_id res chain seq x y z
N MET A 1 31.59 49.40 36.14
CA MET A 1 31.07 48.87 34.87
C MET A 1 30.94 47.36 35.00
N ARG A 2 29.72 46.81 35.07
CA ARG A 2 29.44 45.37 35.12
C ARG A 2 28.17 45.12 34.32
N THR A 3 28.32 44.82 33.04
CA THR A 3 27.22 44.47 32.15
C THR A 3 26.97 42.97 32.24
N LEU A 4 25.76 42.62 32.71
CA LEU A 4 25.25 41.27 32.82
C LEU A 4 24.73 40.84 31.43
N PHE A 5 25.32 39.82 30.82
CA PHE A 5 24.83 39.27 29.56
C PHE A 5 23.76 38.21 29.86
N ALA A 6 22.49 38.53 29.61
CA ALA A 6 21.39 37.58 29.70
C ALA A 6 21.29 36.78 28.40
N PHE A 7 21.61 35.49 28.47
CA PHE A 7 21.54 34.56 27.35
C PHE A 7 20.11 34.02 27.25
N PHE A 8 19.31 34.60 26.36
CA PHE A 8 17.92 34.21 26.14
C PHE A 8 17.88 32.98 25.23
N CYS A 9 17.73 31.79 25.83
CA CYS A 9 17.69 30.53 25.11
C CYS A 9 16.28 30.31 24.54
N THR A 10 16.08 30.60 23.25
CA THR A 10 14.83 30.31 22.53
C THR A 10 14.69 28.80 22.34
N LEU A 11 13.71 28.20 23.01
CA LEU A 11 13.35 26.80 22.85
C LEU A 11 12.66 26.61 21.49
N LEU A 12 13.35 26.01 20.52
CA LEU A 12 12.77 25.64 19.22
C LEU A 12 11.92 24.38 19.40
N VAL A 13 10.59 24.53 19.47
CA VAL A 13 9.66 23.40 19.44
C VAL A 13 9.53 22.91 18.01
N ILE A 14 10.17 21.79 17.68
CA ILE A 14 10.00 21.12 16.39
C ILE A 14 8.66 20.36 16.45
N VAL A 15 7.60 20.97 15.92
CA VAL A 15 6.34 20.26 15.64
C VAL A 15 6.61 19.31 14.49
N ALA A 16 6.75 18.01 14.77
CA ALA A 16 6.75 16.99 13.74
C ALA A 16 5.37 17.00 13.06
N PRO A 17 5.27 17.15 11.72
CA PRO A 17 3.99 17.04 11.05
C PRO A 17 3.48 15.61 11.24
N ALA A 18 2.24 15.46 11.71
CA ALA A 18 1.55 14.19 11.64
C ALA A 18 1.54 13.74 10.17
N THR A 19 2.28 12.67 9.85
CA THR A 19 2.40 12.18 8.48
C THR A 19 1.04 11.62 8.06
N ALA A 20 0.26 12.42 7.34
CA ALA A 20 -0.97 11.95 6.73
C ALA A 20 -0.64 10.74 5.84
N VAL A 21 -1.32 9.61 6.08
CA VAL A 21 -1.19 8.44 5.22
C VAL A 21 -1.85 8.78 3.89
N ASP A 22 -1.05 8.97 2.86
CA ASP A 22 -1.56 9.20 1.51
C ASP A 22 -2.20 7.91 0.99
N THR A 23 -3.39 8.01 0.41
CA THR A 23 -4.13 6.86 -0.11
C THR A 23 -4.31 6.99 -1.61
N VAL A 24 -3.72 6.07 -2.36
CA VAL A 24 -3.77 6.03 -3.82
C VAL A 24 -4.67 4.87 -4.27
N ASN A 25 -5.75 5.21 -4.96
CA ASN A 25 -6.54 4.23 -5.70
C ASN A 25 -5.90 3.99 -7.08
N LEU A 26 -5.34 2.81 -7.29
CA LEU A 26 -4.65 2.42 -8.53
C LEU A 26 -5.63 2.06 -9.66
N ASP A 27 -6.92 1.90 -9.35
CA ASP A 27 -7.96 1.68 -10.34
C ASP A 27 -8.35 2.99 -11.06
N GLU A 28 -7.96 4.15 -10.52
CA GLU A 28 -8.20 5.44 -11.17
C GLU A 28 -7.29 5.62 -12.39
N PRO A 29 -7.81 6.24 -13.47
CA PRO A 29 -6.99 6.61 -14.61
C PRO A 29 -5.83 7.51 -14.17
N SER A 30 -4.67 7.29 -14.77
CA SER A 30 -3.43 8.05 -14.50
C SER A 30 -2.91 7.95 -13.05
N ALA A 31 -3.48 7.10 -12.18
CA ALA A 31 -2.94 6.91 -10.83
C ALA A 31 -1.50 6.37 -10.88
N LEU A 32 -1.27 5.32 -11.67
CA LEU A 32 0.07 4.75 -11.82
C LEU A 32 1.06 5.75 -12.44
N SER A 33 0.63 6.55 -13.42
CA SER A 33 1.47 7.60 -14.02
C SER A 33 1.86 8.68 -13.01
N ARG A 34 0.95 9.05 -12.11
CA ARG A 34 1.25 9.96 -10.99
C ARG A 34 2.26 9.32 -10.03
N VAL A 35 2.05 8.05 -9.67
CA VAL A 35 3.02 7.33 -8.81
C VAL A 35 4.39 7.22 -9.49
N GLU A 36 4.47 6.98 -10.80
CA GLU A 36 5.75 6.92 -11.52
C GLU A 36 6.51 8.25 -11.45
N ARG A 37 5.79 9.37 -11.62
CA ARG A 37 6.37 10.72 -11.53
C ARG A 37 6.82 11.05 -10.11
N ASP A 38 6.00 10.74 -9.11
CA ASP A 38 6.20 11.19 -7.72
C ASP A 38 7.08 10.22 -6.92
N ASN A 39 7.02 8.91 -7.22
CA ASN A 39 7.81 7.86 -6.61
C ASN A 39 8.03 6.66 -7.57
N PRO A 40 9.04 6.74 -8.47
CA PRO A 40 9.29 5.70 -9.47
C PRO A 40 9.68 4.34 -8.86
N ALA A 41 10.23 4.31 -7.64
CA ALA A 41 10.54 3.06 -6.95
C ALA A 41 9.27 2.30 -6.54
N HIS A 42 8.27 3.02 -6.01
CA HIS A 42 6.97 2.42 -5.71
C HIS A 42 6.26 1.98 -6.97
N ALA A 43 6.29 2.76 -8.05
CA ALA A 43 5.67 2.40 -9.32
C ALA A 43 6.24 1.09 -9.90
N ARG A 44 7.56 0.88 -9.83
CA ARG A 44 8.18 -0.40 -10.22
C ARG A 44 7.68 -1.58 -9.37
N SER A 45 7.57 -1.38 -8.06
CA SER A 45 7.07 -2.41 -7.14
C SER A 45 5.59 -2.73 -7.39
N ILE A 46 4.74 -1.70 -7.53
CA ILE A 46 3.32 -1.85 -7.86
C ILE A 46 3.15 -2.59 -9.18
N ASN A 47 3.91 -2.22 -10.22
CA ASN A 47 3.88 -2.92 -11.50
C ASN A 47 4.22 -4.42 -11.38
N ARG A 48 5.19 -4.79 -10.53
CA ARG A 48 5.50 -6.20 -10.26
C ARG A 48 4.37 -6.89 -9.50
N ILE A 49 3.80 -6.21 -8.51
CA ILE A 49 2.68 -6.73 -7.71
C ILE A 49 1.47 -6.99 -8.59
N LEU A 50 1.02 -6.01 -9.39
CA LEU A 50 -0.16 -6.13 -10.24
C LEU A 50 -0.01 -7.20 -11.33
N ARG A 51 1.21 -7.46 -11.81
CA ARG A 51 1.48 -8.55 -12.76
C ARG A 51 1.41 -9.94 -12.12
N ALA A 52 1.86 -10.08 -10.88
CA ALA A 52 1.91 -11.37 -10.19
C ALA A 52 0.62 -11.72 -9.43
N ALA A 53 -0.10 -10.71 -8.93
CA ALA A 53 -1.29 -10.89 -8.10
C ALA A 53 -2.37 -11.80 -8.71
N PRO A 54 -2.67 -11.75 -10.03
CA PRO A 54 -3.68 -12.62 -10.64
C PRO A 54 -3.43 -14.12 -10.50
N THR A 55 -2.18 -14.55 -10.32
CA THR A 55 -1.79 -15.97 -10.29
C THR A 55 -1.64 -16.53 -8.87
N MET A 56 -1.88 -15.71 -7.85
CA MET A 56 -1.69 -16.08 -6.45
C MET A 56 -3.03 -16.15 -5.73
N THR A 57 -3.14 -17.08 -4.78
CA THR A 57 -4.25 -17.08 -3.83
C THR A 57 -4.13 -15.86 -2.90
N PRO A 58 -5.25 -15.33 -2.36
CA PRO A 58 -5.23 -14.15 -1.50
C PRO A 58 -4.25 -14.23 -0.32
N GLY A 59 -4.16 -15.40 0.32
CA GLY A 59 -3.23 -15.65 1.43
C GLY A 59 -1.76 -15.66 1.00
N HIS A 60 -1.44 -16.30 -0.13
CA HIS A 60 -0.08 -16.32 -0.66
C HIS A 60 0.36 -14.92 -1.13
N LEU A 61 -0.52 -14.20 -1.82
CA LEU A 61 -0.27 -12.82 -2.23
C LEU A 61 0.05 -11.91 -1.03
N ALA A 62 -0.74 -12.02 0.05
CA ALA A 62 -0.52 -11.23 1.25
C ALA A 62 0.85 -11.52 1.91
N GLN A 63 1.25 -12.79 1.96
CA GLN A 63 2.55 -13.18 2.49
C GLN A 63 3.69 -12.69 1.60
N TRP A 64 3.58 -12.88 0.28
CA TRP A 64 4.58 -12.45 -0.70
C TRP A 64 4.80 -10.93 -0.67
N LEU A 65 3.73 -10.14 -0.55
CA LEU A 65 3.80 -8.68 -0.40
C LEU A 65 4.65 -8.27 0.81
N LYS A 66 4.43 -8.90 1.96
CA LYS A 66 5.20 -8.64 3.18
C LYS A 66 6.66 -9.01 3.01
N THR A 67 6.96 -10.20 2.48
CA THR A 67 8.34 -10.72 2.44
C THR A 67 9.18 -10.13 1.31
N SER A 68 8.58 -9.78 0.17
CA SER A 68 9.31 -9.35 -1.03
C SER A 68 9.32 -7.84 -1.25
N PHE A 69 8.42 -7.10 -0.60
CA PHE A 69 8.29 -5.65 -0.76
C PHE A 69 8.26 -4.88 0.55
N ASP A 70 8.41 -5.57 1.69
CA ASP A 70 8.25 -4.97 3.03
C ASP A 70 6.89 -4.26 3.18
N ALA A 71 5.86 -4.80 2.54
CA ALA A 71 4.55 -4.19 2.53
C ALA A 71 3.85 -4.36 3.88
N GLN A 72 3.25 -3.27 4.37
CA GLN A 72 2.54 -3.23 5.64
C GLN A 72 1.02 -3.19 5.41
N THR A 73 0.24 -3.47 6.45
CA THR A 73 -1.24 -3.37 6.43
C THR A 73 -1.86 -4.08 5.21
N VAL A 74 -1.31 -5.24 4.86
CA VAL A 74 -1.74 -5.98 3.66
C VAL A 74 -3.08 -6.65 3.91
N SER A 75 -4.05 -6.37 3.05
CA SER A 75 -5.38 -6.95 3.05
C SER A 75 -5.75 -7.39 1.63
N THR A 76 -6.31 -8.59 1.52
CA THR A 76 -6.82 -9.17 0.28
C THR A 76 -8.25 -9.64 0.51
N GLN A 77 -9.20 -9.03 -0.16
CA GLN A 77 -10.62 -9.31 0.00
C GLN A 77 -11.23 -9.79 -1.31
N LEU A 78 -11.63 -11.06 -1.36
CA LEU A 78 -12.36 -11.59 -2.51
C LEU A 78 -13.70 -10.87 -2.66
N MET A 79 -14.01 -10.47 -3.89
CA MET A 79 -15.30 -9.91 -4.25
C MET A 79 -16.25 -11.08 -4.50
N LYS A 80 -17.22 -11.26 -3.59
CA LYS A 80 -18.31 -12.21 -3.81
C LYS A 80 -19.09 -11.75 -5.05
N THR A 81 -19.51 -12.72 -5.87
CA THR A 81 -20.35 -12.54 -7.09
C THR A 81 -19.69 -11.85 -8.30
N SER A 82 -18.37 -11.83 -8.42
CA SER A 82 -17.68 -11.42 -9.66
C SER A 82 -17.38 -12.62 -10.56
N ASP A 83 -17.66 -12.51 -11.85
CA ASP A 83 -17.20 -13.44 -12.89
C ASP A 83 -16.56 -12.62 -14.04
N PRO A 84 -15.22 -12.71 -14.26
CA PRO A 84 -14.24 -13.54 -13.57
C PRO A 84 -14.02 -13.15 -12.09
N PRO A 85 -13.44 -14.06 -11.26
CA PRO A 85 -13.22 -13.77 -9.84
C PRO A 85 -12.27 -12.60 -9.63
N GLN A 86 -12.65 -11.66 -8.75
CA GLN A 86 -11.87 -10.47 -8.43
C GLN A 86 -11.52 -10.41 -6.94
N ALA A 87 -10.42 -9.73 -6.63
CA ALA A 87 -10.05 -9.39 -5.27
C ALA A 87 -9.70 -7.90 -5.16
N ARG A 88 -10.12 -7.28 -4.06
CA ARG A 88 -9.62 -5.97 -3.65
C ARG A 88 -8.35 -6.17 -2.82
N LEU A 89 -7.26 -5.63 -3.31
CA LEU A 89 -5.96 -5.62 -2.69
C LEU A 89 -5.72 -4.25 -2.05
N SER A 90 -5.30 -4.22 -0.79
CA SER A 90 -4.80 -3.02 -0.12
C SER A 90 -3.49 -3.34 0.58
N PHE A 91 -2.51 -2.44 0.48
CA PHE A 91 -1.21 -2.58 1.10
C PHE A 91 -0.55 -1.22 1.25
N MET A 92 0.37 -1.11 2.20
CA MET A 92 1.20 0.09 2.36
C MET A 92 2.63 -0.20 1.90
N LEU A 93 3.21 0.73 1.13
CA LEU A 93 4.65 0.79 0.89
C LEU A 93 5.16 2.09 1.51
N GLY A 94 6.07 1.99 2.48
CA GLY A 94 6.47 3.13 3.30
C GLY A 94 5.25 3.77 3.96
N ASN A 95 5.02 5.06 3.68
CA ASN A 95 3.92 5.83 4.27
C ASN A 95 2.70 6.03 3.34
N THR A 96 2.65 5.30 2.22
CA THR A 96 1.57 5.42 1.22
C THR A 96 0.75 4.14 1.19
N GLN A 97 -0.57 4.27 1.35
CA GLN A 97 -1.53 3.19 1.18
C GLN A 97 -1.97 3.10 -0.28
N TYR A 98 -1.85 1.91 -0.85
CA TYR A 98 -2.33 1.60 -2.19
C TYR A 98 -3.56 0.69 -2.11
N LYS A 99 -4.48 0.90 -3.05
CA LYS A 99 -5.66 0.06 -3.26
C LYS A 99 -5.77 -0.27 -4.74
N ALA A 100 -6.04 -1.54 -5.07
CA ALA A 100 -6.24 -1.99 -6.44
C ALA A 100 -7.26 -3.12 -6.48
N THR A 101 -7.95 -3.24 -7.60
CA THR A 101 -8.78 -4.39 -7.93
C THR A 101 -8.01 -5.29 -8.89
N VAL A 102 -7.86 -6.56 -8.54
CA VAL A 102 -7.16 -7.55 -9.37
C VAL A 102 -8.13 -8.65 -9.80
N THR A 103 -8.11 -8.99 -11.09
CA THR A 103 -8.80 -10.18 -11.61
C THR A 103 -7.90 -11.39 -11.38
N LEU A 104 -8.45 -12.44 -10.76
CA LEU A 104 -7.73 -13.66 -10.44
C LEU A 104 -7.89 -14.68 -11.56
N VAL A 105 -6.79 -15.33 -11.93
CA VAL A 105 -6.77 -16.46 -12.88
C VAL A 105 -6.94 -17.78 -12.13
N SER A 106 -6.56 -17.83 -10.85
CA SER A 106 -6.63 -19.01 -9.99
C SER A 106 -7.19 -18.65 -8.62
N ALA A 107 -8.49 -18.35 -8.57
CA ALA A 107 -9.23 -18.43 -7.31
C ALA A 107 -9.41 -19.92 -7.00
N GLY A 108 -8.41 -20.53 -6.34
CA GLY A 108 -8.43 -21.96 -6.01
C GLY A 108 -9.81 -22.35 -5.49
N ALA A 109 -10.41 -23.39 -6.10
CA ALA A 109 -11.77 -23.82 -5.80
C ALA A 109 -11.96 -23.98 -4.29
N MET A 110 -12.62 -23.02 -3.65
CA MET A 110 -12.99 -23.14 -2.25
C MET A 110 -14.07 -24.22 -2.19
N ARG A 111 -13.69 -25.42 -1.76
CA ARG A 111 -14.66 -26.46 -1.40
C ARG A 111 -15.49 -25.95 -0.24
N VAL A 112 -16.77 -25.67 -0.50
CA VAL A 112 -17.78 -25.49 0.54
C VAL A 112 -17.98 -26.86 1.19
N PRO A 113 -17.81 -27.02 2.52
CA PRO A 113 -18.20 -28.27 3.16
C PRO A 113 -19.72 -28.37 3.06
N THR A 114 -20.20 -29.39 2.34
CA THR A 114 -21.59 -29.86 2.48
C THR A 114 -21.69 -30.52 3.85
N GLY A 115 -22.43 -29.89 4.75
CA GLY A 115 -22.84 -30.51 6.01
C GLY A 115 -23.85 -31.62 5.80
#